data_AF-A0A5C6UIT0-F1
#
_entry.id   AF-A0A5C6UIT0-F1
#
_cell.length_a   1.000
_cell.length_b   1.000
_cell.length_c   1.000
_cell.angle_alpha   90.00
_cell.angle_beta   90.00
_cell.angle_gamma   90.00
#
_symmetry.space_group_name_H-M   'P 1'
#
loop_
_entity.id
_entity.type
_entity.pdbx_description
1 polymer ?
#
loop_
_entity_poly.entity_id
_entity_poly.type
_entity_poly.pdbx_seq_one_letter_code
_entity_poly.pdbx_strand_id
1 'polypeptide(L)'
;MPQISQIAATYASQIFWLLITFGILYFGIGKAMVPKIVSTVDAREARIAGDLAAAEAARAQADKVQADWQAEMDGARAAAQAETAAAAKRATATFEQQIHAADVELAERLGHHDLAVANAKAEALSNLSGVAAEIAQQLTAKVAGLQVSLDAASDAVRRTTAHG
;
A
#
# COMPACT_ATOMS: atom_id res chain seq x y z
N MET A 1 -22.80 -105.20 44.41
CA MET A 1 -21.83 -105.40 43.31
C MET A 1 -20.72 -104.36 43.45
N PRO A 2 -19.51 -104.76 43.90
CA PRO A 2 -18.44 -103.86 44.34
C PRO A 2 -17.79 -103.00 43.23
N GLN A 3 -18.13 -103.21 41.96
CA GLN A 3 -17.56 -102.47 40.83
C GLN A 3 -18.20 -101.08 40.61
N ILE A 4 -19.49 -100.90 40.88
CA ILE A 4 -20.18 -99.60 40.69
C ILE A 4 -19.71 -98.55 41.71
N SER A 5 -19.43 -98.96 42.95
CA SER A 5 -18.90 -98.09 43.99
C SER A 5 -17.46 -97.63 43.72
N GLN A 6 -16.64 -98.45 43.06
CA GLN A 6 -15.28 -98.07 42.68
C GLN A 6 -15.28 -97.02 41.55
N ILE A 7 -16.20 -97.15 40.58
CA ILE A 7 -16.35 -96.19 39.48
C ILE A 7 -16.70 -94.79 40.02
N ALA A 8 -17.67 -94.69 40.94
CA ALA A 8 -18.06 -93.42 41.54
C ALA A 8 -16.92 -92.73 42.31
N ALA A 9 -16.08 -93.49 43.03
CA ALA A 9 -14.93 -92.95 43.76
C ALA A 9 -13.85 -92.39 42.83
N THR A 10 -13.56 -93.08 41.71
CA THR A 10 -12.58 -92.60 40.72
C THR A 10 -13.05 -91.35 39.99
N TYR A 11 -14.32 -91.31 39.57
CA TYR A 11 -14.92 -90.12 38.96
C TYR A 11 -14.99 -88.94 39.94
N ALA A 12 -15.30 -89.19 41.21
CA ALA A 12 -15.30 -88.13 42.24
C ALA A 12 -13.91 -87.50 42.41
N SER A 13 -12.84 -88.31 42.42
CA SER A 13 -11.46 -87.81 42.48
C SER A 13 -11.06 -87.01 41.25
N GLN A 14 -11.43 -87.50 40.05
CA GLN A 14 -11.15 -86.79 38.80
C GLN A 14 -11.89 -85.46 38.71
N ILE A 15 -13.15 -85.41 39.12
CA ILE A 15 -13.94 -84.17 39.19
C ILE A 15 -13.37 -83.22 40.24
N PHE A 16 -12.93 -83.72 41.39
CA PHE A 16 -12.31 -82.92 42.44
C PHE A 16 -11.03 -82.21 41.94
N TRP A 17 -10.10 -82.95 41.32
CA TRP A 17 -8.88 -82.35 40.77
C TRP A 17 -9.15 -81.46 39.56
N LEU A 18 -10.13 -81.79 38.73
CA LEU A 18 -10.58 -80.93 37.65
C LEU A 18 -11.09 -79.59 38.18
N LEU A 19 -11.95 -79.58 39.21
CA LEU A 19 -12.46 -78.35 39.80
C LEU A 19 -11.34 -77.51 40.44
N ILE A 20 -10.37 -78.15 41.10
CA ILE A 20 -9.21 -77.44 41.67
C ILE A 20 -8.37 -76.79 40.58
N THR A 21 -7.95 -77.56 39.57
CA THR A 21 -7.08 -77.06 38.50
C THR A 21 -7.80 -76.02 37.64
N PHE A 22 -9.08 -76.26 37.31
CA PHE A 22 -9.93 -75.31 36.61
C PHE A 22 -10.13 -74.04 37.43
N GLY A 23 -10.38 -74.14 38.74
CA GLY A 23 -10.51 -72.99 39.61
C GLY A 23 -9.24 -72.14 39.65
N ILE A 24 -8.08 -72.77 39.85
CA ILE A 24 -6.79 -72.08 39.83
C ILE A 24 -6.57 -71.36 38.50
N LEU A 25 -6.83 -72.02 37.37
CA LEU A 25 -6.66 -71.42 36.05
C LEU A 25 -7.66 -70.29 35.79
N TYR A 26 -8.92 -70.49 36.15
CA TYR A 26 -10.00 -69.51 35.98
C TYR A 26 -9.70 -68.23 36.76
N PHE A 27 -9.39 -68.34 38.05
CA PHE A 27 -9.04 -67.18 38.86
C PHE A 27 -7.68 -66.60 38.49
N GLY A 28 -6.71 -67.43 38.08
CA GLY A 28 -5.41 -66.98 37.58
C GLY A 28 -5.54 -66.10 36.34
N ILE A 29 -6.28 -66.56 35.32
CA ILE A 29 -6.52 -65.79 34.10
C ILE A 29 -7.41 -64.58 34.40
N GLY A 30 -8.53 -64.77 35.09
CA GLY A 30 -9.50 -63.72 35.37
C GLY A 30 -8.94 -62.59 36.23
N LYS A 31 -8.12 -62.90 37.24
CA LYS A 31 -7.61 -61.90 38.19
C LYS A 31 -6.22 -61.37 37.83
N ALA A 32 -5.41 -62.07 37.03
CA ALA A 32 -4.08 -61.61 36.66
C ALA A 32 -3.92 -61.24 35.18
N MET A 33 -4.51 -61.99 34.24
CA MET A 33 -4.27 -61.81 32.81
C MET A 33 -5.27 -60.84 32.16
N VAL A 34 -6.57 -61.02 32.42
CA VAL A 34 -7.65 -60.15 31.93
C VAL A 34 -7.39 -58.66 32.26
N PRO A 35 -7.10 -58.25 33.51
CA PRO A 35 -6.88 -56.83 33.81
C PRO A 35 -5.69 -56.22 33.07
N LYS A 36 -4.65 -57.02 32.76
CA LYS A 36 -3.49 -56.54 31.98
C LYS A 36 -3.87 -56.24 30.53
N ILE A 37 -4.71 -57.08 29.92
CA ILE A 37 -5.20 -56.89 28.56
C ILE A 37 -6.09 -55.65 28.51
N VAL A 38 -7.06 -55.56 29.42
CA VAL A 38 -7.98 -54.40 29.50
C VAL A 38 -7.19 -53.10 29.68
N SER A 39 -6.24 -53.06 30.62
CA SER A 39 -5.40 -51.88 30.84
C SER A 39 -4.61 -51.47 29.59
N THR A 40 -4.17 -52.42 28.76
CA THR A 40 -3.44 -52.11 27.52
C THR A 40 -4.37 -51.53 26.46
N VAL A 41 -5.59 -52.08 26.35
CA VAL A 41 -6.63 -51.57 25.44
C VAL A 41 -7.03 -50.16 25.85
N ASP A 42 -7.36 -49.96 27.14
CA ASP A 42 -7.75 -48.66 27.68
C ASP A 42 -6.64 -47.60 27.48
N ALA A 43 -5.37 -47.97 27.71
CA ALA A 43 -4.25 -47.07 27.49
C ALA A 43 -4.11 -46.67 26.01
N ARG A 44 -4.37 -47.60 25.09
CA ARG A 44 -4.37 -47.31 23.64
C ARG A 44 -5.54 -46.42 23.25
N GLU A 45 -6.74 -46.69 23.76
CA GLU A 45 -7.92 -45.85 23.51
C GLU A 45 -7.72 -44.43 24.05
N ALA A 46 -7.23 -44.30 25.27
CA ALA A 46 -6.92 -43.01 25.88
C ALA A 46 -5.88 -42.23 25.07
N ARG A 47 -4.84 -42.93 24.58
CA ARG A 47 -3.82 -42.31 23.72
C ARG A 47 -4.41 -41.83 22.39
N ILE A 48 -5.20 -42.67 21.71
CA ILE A 48 -5.83 -42.31 20.44
C ILE A 48 -6.78 -41.13 20.61
N ALA A 49 -7.60 -41.15 21.66
CA ALA A 49 -8.51 -40.06 21.97
C ALA A 49 -7.74 -38.75 22.26
N GLY A 50 -6.63 -38.85 23.02
CA GLY A 50 -5.74 -37.70 23.28
C GLY A 50 -5.09 -37.15 22.01
N ASP A 51 -4.55 -38.03 21.16
CA ASP A 51 -3.92 -37.66 19.90
C ASP A 51 -4.94 -37.02 18.94
N LEU A 52 -6.16 -37.54 18.87
CA LEU A 52 -7.25 -36.99 18.05
C LEU A 52 -7.68 -35.61 18.56
N ALA A 53 -7.89 -35.46 19.87
CA ALA A 53 -8.26 -34.18 20.48
C ALA A 53 -7.16 -33.12 20.26
N ALA A 54 -5.88 -33.51 20.38
CA ALA A 54 -4.76 -32.63 20.11
C ALA A 54 -4.70 -32.22 18.63
N ALA A 55 -4.96 -33.14 17.71
CA ALA A 55 -5.00 -32.86 16.28
C ALA A 55 -6.16 -31.92 15.91
N GLU A 56 -7.34 -32.13 16.48
CA GLU A 56 -8.49 -31.24 16.29
C GLU A 56 -8.24 -29.83 16.84
N ALA A 57 -7.66 -29.73 18.04
CA ALA A 57 -7.28 -28.45 18.63
C ALA A 57 -6.21 -27.72 17.79
N ALA A 58 -5.19 -28.44 17.31
CA ALA A 58 -4.17 -27.88 16.43
C ALA A 58 -4.77 -27.39 15.10
N ARG A 59 -5.70 -28.15 14.53
CA ARG A 59 -6.42 -27.75 13.31
C ARG A 59 -7.26 -26.51 13.54
N ALA A 60 -8.06 -26.47 14.61
CA ALA A 60 -8.88 -25.31 14.94
C ALA A 60 -8.03 -24.05 15.17
N GLN A 61 -6.87 -24.19 15.82
CA GLN A 61 -5.93 -23.09 16.00
C GLN A 61 -5.33 -22.63 14.67
N ALA A 62 -4.97 -23.56 13.78
CA ALA A 62 -4.46 -23.23 12.45
C ALA A 62 -5.50 -22.50 11.59
N ASP A 63 -6.74 -22.99 11.58
CA ASP A 63 -7.86 -22.37 10.86
C ASP A 63 -8.12 -20.94 11.38
N LYS A 64 -8.06 -20.75 12.71
CA LYS A 64 -8.18 -19.41 13.32
C LYS A 64 -7.04 -18.48 12.89
N VAL A 65 -5.80 -18.95 12.99
CA VAL A 65 -4.62 -18.14 12.59
C VAL A 65 -4.69 -17.79 11.11
N GLN A 66 -5.12 -18.72 10.25
CA GLN A 66 -5.29 -18.48 8.83
C GLN A 66 -6.38 -17.43 8.57
N ALA A 67 -7.52 -17.50 9.27
CA ALA A 67 -8.59 -16.51 9.14
C ALA A 67 -8.15 -15.12 9.60
N ASP A 68 -7.48 -15.04 10.75
CA ASP A 68 -6.94 -13.77 11.30
C ASP A 68 -5.91 -13.17 10.34
N TRP A 69 -4.97 -13.97 9.83
CA TRP A 69 -3.96 -13.53 8.86
C TRP A 69 -4.59 -13.05 7.55
N GLN A 70 -5.59 -13.76 7.03
CA GLN A 70 -6.29 -13.36 5.81
C GLN A 70 -7.00 -12.01 6.00
N ALA A 71 -7.70 -11.83 7.14
CA ALA A 71 -8.36 -10.58 7.47
C ALA A 71 -7.36 -9.41 7.61
N GLU A 72 -6.22 -9.64 8.25
CA GLU A 72 -5.16 -8.64 8.40
C GLU A 72 -4.55 -8.26 7.04
N MET A 73 -4.25 -9.25 6.18
CA MET A 73 -3.71 -9.00 4.84
C MET A 73 -4.69 -8.23 3.95
N ASP A 74 -5.98 -8.58 4.00
CA ASP A 74 -6.99 -7.86 3.22
C ASP A 74 -7.20 -6.44 3.75
N GLY A 75 -7.19 -6.26 5.07
CA GLY A 75 -7.21 -4.95 5.72
C GLY A 75 -6.01 -4.08 5.34
N ALA A 76 -4.79 -4.65 5.38
CA ALA A 76 -3.56 -3.97 5.00
C ALA A 76 -3.56 -3.57 3.52
N ARG A 77 -4.04 -4.43 2.63
CA ARG A 77 -4.19 -4.11 1.19
C ARG A 77 -5.17 -2.97 0.98
N ALA A 78 -6.33 -3.00 1.64
CA ALA A 78 -7.33 -1.93 1.54
C ALA A 78 -6.76 -0.59 2.04
N ALA A 79 -6.06 -0.61 3.18
CA ALA A 79 -5.41 0.58 3.74
C ALA A 79 -4.32 1.14 2.79
N ALA A 80 -3.49 0.28 2.21
CA ALA A 80 -2.46 0.69 1.26
C ALA A 80 -3.06 1.32 -0.01
N GLN A 81 -4.14 0.74 -0.55
CA GLN A 81 -4.84 1.31 -1.70
C GLN A 81 -5.48 2.67 -1.36
N ALA A 82 -6.10 2.78 -0.18
CA ALA A 82 -6.68 4.03 0.28
C ALA A 82 -5.62 5.12 0.46
N GLU A 83 -4.47 4.82 1.07
CA GLU A 83 -3.39 5.80 1.24
C GLU A 83 -2.78 6.18 -0.10
N THR A 84 -2.59 5.23 -1.03
CA THR A 84 -2.08 5.54 -2.37
C THR A 84 -3.03 6.47 -3.14
N ALA A 85 -4.33 6.20 -3.08
CA ALA A 85 -5.34 7.07 -3.68
C ALA A 85 -5.38 8.46 -3.03
N ALA A 86 -5.27 8.53 -1.70
CA ALA A 86 -5.20 9.79 -0.97
C ALA A 86 -3.95 10.58 -1.32
N ALA A 87 -2.79 9.94 -1.39
CA ALA A 87 -1.52 10.54 -1.78
C ALA A 87 -1.57 11.06 -3.23
N ALA A 88 -2.11 10.29 -4.17
CA ALA A 88 -2.31 10.72 -5.55
C ALA A 88 -3.21 11.97 -5.62
N LYS A 89 -4.32 11.98 -4.88
CA LYS A 89 -5.23 13.14 -4.81
C LYS A 89 -4.53 14.39 -4.23
N ARG A 90 -3.76 14.23 -3.15
CA ARG A 90 -2.98 15.34 -2.55
C ARG A 90 -1.92 15.87 -3.51
N ALA A 91 -1.24 14.97 -4.24
CA ALA A 91 -0.24 15.34 -5.22
C ALA A 91 -0.87 16.14 -6.37
N THR A 92 -1.98 15.69 -6.94
CA THR A 92 -2.73 16.42 -7.97
C THR A 92 -3.15 17.81 -7.48
N ALA A 93 -3.76 17.91 -6.29
CA ALA A 93 -4.19 19.19 -5.74
C ALA A 93 -3.01 20.16 -5.51
N THR A 94 -1.88 19.66 -5.01
CA THR A 94 -0.67 20.47 -4.81
C THR A 94 -0.08 20.92 -6.15
N PHE A 95 -0.09 20.05 -7.15
CA PHE A 95 0.39 20.36 -8.49
C PHE A 95 -0.47 21.43 -9.18
N GLU A 96 -1.80 21.31 -9.09
CA GLU A 96 -2.73 22.33 -9.60
C GLU A 96 -2.51 23.69 -8.92
N GLN A 97 -2.27 23.72 -7.61
CA GLN A 97 -1.95 24.95 -6.88
C GLN A 97 -0.63 25.56 -7.35
N GLN A 98 0.40 24.75 -7.58
CA GLN A 98 1.70 25.23 -8.07
C GLN A 98 1.61 25.77 -9.49
N ILE A 99 0.89 25.09 -10.39
CA ILE A 99 0.64 25.57 -11.75
C ILE A 99 -0.09 26.91 -11.69
N HIS A 100 -1.18 27.00 -10.93
CA HIS A 100 -1.94 28.25 -10.83
C HIS A 100 -1.08 29.40 -10.29
N ALA A 101 -0.25 29.14 -9.27
CA ALA A 101 0.67 30.15 -8.75
C ALA A 101 1.71 30.59 -9.80
N ALA A 102 2.27 29.64 -10.55
CA ALA A 102 3.22 29.92 -11.63
C ALA A 102 2.57 30.70 -12.77
N ASP A 103 1.33 30.38 -13.14
CA ASP A 103 0.57 31.09 -14.18
C ASP A 103 0.31 32.55 -13.79
N VAL A 104 -0.04 32.81 -12.52
CA VAL A 104 -0.23 34.16 -11.99
C VAL A 104 1.09 34.95 -12.03
N GLU A 105 2.19 34.35 -11.58
CA GLU A 105 3.52 34.98 -11.62
C GLU A 105 3.96 35.27 -13.06
N LEU A 106 3.73 34.33 -13.98
CA LEU A 106 4.08 34.50 -15.39
C LEU A 106 3.26 35.62 -16.03
N ALA A 107 1.97 35.70 -15.74
CA ALA A 107 1.10 36.77 -16.23
C ALA A 107 1.57 38.16 -15.73
N GLU A 108 1.98 38.27 -14.46
CA GLU A 108 2.54 39.50 -13.91
C GLU A 108 3.85 39.90 -14.59
N ARG A 109 4.77 38.95 -14.78
CA ARG A 109 6.04 39.18 -15.48
C ARG A 109 5.82 39.61 -16.93
N LEU A 110 4.91 38.95 -17.64
CA LEU A 110 4.54 39.32 -19.01
C LEU A 110 4.01 40.76 -19.05
N GLY A 111 3.09 41.12 -18.16
CA GLY A 111 2.59 42.50 -18.06
C GLY A 111 3.70 43.53 -17.79
N HIS A 112 4.65 43.22 -16.91
CA HIS A 112 5.80 44.10 -16.64
C HIS A 112 6.70 44.26 -17.88
N HIS A 113 6.98 43.18 -18.58
CA HIS A 113 7.79 43.22 -19.81
C HIS A 113 7.07 43.94 -20.95
N ASP A 114 5.77 43.76 -21.11
CA ASP A 114 4.98 44.48 -22.11
C ASP A 114 5.03 46.00 -21.88
N LEU A 115 4.91 46.43 -20.62
CA LEU A 115 5.08 47.84 -20.24
C LEU A 115 6.51 48.34 -20.50
N ALA A 116 7.53 47.56 -20.16
CA ALA A 116 8.93 47.91 -20.41
C ALA A 116 9.21 48.06 -21.92
N VAL A 117 8.69 47.16 -22.74
CA VAL A 117 8.81 47.21 -24.21
C VAL A 117 8.07 48.43 -24.77
N ALA A 118 6.86 48.73 -24.28
CA ALA A 118 6.11 49.92 -24.69
C ALA A 118 6.87 51.20 -24.36
N ASN A 119 7.45 51.30 -23.16
CA ASN A 119 8.26 52.45 -22.73
C ASN A 119 9.54 52.59 -23.57
N ALA A 120 10.29 51.50 -23.78
CA ALA A 120 11.49 51.51 -24.61
C ALA A 120 11.18 51.91 -26.06
N LYS A 121 10.04 51.46 -26.60
CA LYS A 121 9.58 51.88 -27.94
C LYS A 121 9.25 53.36 -27.99
N ALA A 122 8.55 53.89 -26.97
CA ALA A 122 8.24 55.32 -26.89
C ALA A 122 9.51 56.17 -26.79
N GLU A 123 10.47 55.75 -25.96
CA GLU A 123 11.77 56.42 -25.82
C GLU A 123 12.58 56.38 -27.13
N ALA A 124 12.65 55.23 -27.80
CA ALA A 124 13.35 55.08 -29.07
C ALA A 124 12.72 55.97 -30.17
N LEU A 125 11.39 56.05 -30.24
CA LEU A 125 10.69 56.95 -31.18
C LEU A 125 10.97 58.42 -30.86
N SER A 126 11.01 58.80 -29.58
CA SER A 126 11.38 60.14 -29.15
C SER A 126 12.81 60.49 -29.56
N ASN A 127 13.77 59.61 -29.25
CA ASN A 127 15.18 59.79 -29.62
C ASN A 127 15.37 59.89 -31.14
N LEU A 128 14.65 59.07 -31.92
CA LEU A 128 14.70 59.13 -33.38
C LEU A 128 14.21 60.48 -33.92
N SER A 129 13.15 61.05 -33.35
CA SER A 129 12.67 62.37 -33.74
C SER A 129 13.65 63.50 -33.40
N GLY A 130 14.36 63.39 -32.27
CA GLY A 130 15.45 64.30 -31.89
C GLY A 130 16.62 64.23 -32.87
N VAL A 131 17.12 63.03 -33.15
CA VAL A 131 18.23 62.82 -34.11
C VAL A 131 17.83 63.27 -35.52
N ALA A 132 16.60 63.02 -35.95
CA ALA A 132 16.10 63.50 -37.24
C ALA A 132 16.07 65.02 -37.32
N ALA A 133 15.68 65.72 -36.24
CA ALA A 133 15.71 67.17 -36.16
C ALA A 133 17.14 67.73 -36.22
N GLU A 134 18.09 67.09 -35.52
CA GLU A 134 19.51 67.45 -35.57
C GLU A 134 20.09 67.27 -36.98
N ILE A 135 19.81 66.14 -37.64
CA ILE A 135 20.26 65.88 -39.02
C ILE A 135 19.63 66.88 -39.99
N ALA A 136 18.33 67.19 -39.85
CA ALA A 136 17.65 68.17 -40.69
C ALA A 136 18.26 69.58 -40.53
N GLN A 137 18.58 69.97 -39.29
CA GLN A 137 19.27 71.23 -39.00
C GLN A 137 20.65 71.29 -39.66
N GLN A 138 21.47 70.24 -39.48
CA GLN A 138 22.81 70.15 -40.07
C GLN A 138 22.79 70.15 -41.60
N LEU A 139 21.85 69.42 -42.21
CA LEU A 139 21.69 69.37 -43.66
C LEU A 139 21.28 70.73 -44.22
N THR A 140 20.33 71.41 -43.56
CA THR A 140 19.90 72.76 -43.97
C THR A 140 21.03 73.77 -43.86
N ALA A 141 21.84 73.69 -42.78
CA ALA A 141 23.02 74.54 -42.62
C ALA A 141 24.07 74.29 -43.71
N LYS A 142 24.33 73.02 -44.08
CA LYS A 142 25.31 72.67 -45.12
C LYS A 142 24.86 72.96 -46.55
N VAL A 143 23.58 72.77 -46.87
CA VAL A 143 23.06 72.85 -48.25
C VAL A 143 22.50 74.23 -48.58
N ALA A 144 21.76 74.85 -47.66
CA ALA A 144 21.11 76.14 -47.87
C ALA A 144 21.86 77.32 -47.22
N GLY A 145 22.86 77.05 -46.37
CA GLY A 145 23.63 78.09 -45.66
C GLY A 145 22.83 78.85 -44.59
N LEU A 146 21.61 78.39 -44.27
CA LEU A 146 20.72 79.01 -43.29
C LEU A 146 20.90 78.34 -41.93
N GLN A 147 21.02 79.14 -40.87
CA GLN A 147 20.96 78.63 -39.51
C GLN A 147 19.51 78.54 -39.04
N VAL A 148 19.07 77.31 -38.77
CA VAL A 148 17.75 77.01 -38.21
C VAL A 148 17.93 76.62 -36.74
N SER A 149 17.03 77.07 -35.86
CA SER A 149 17.05 76.64 -34.46
C SER A 149 16.56 75.19 -34.34
N LEU A 150 17.06 74.48 -33.32
CA LEU A 150 16.68 73.08 -33.06
C LEU A 150 15.16 72.94 -32.83
N ASP A 151 14.55 73.93 -32.17
CA ASP A 151 13.09 73.96 -31.95
C ASP A 151 12.32 74.01 -33.28
N ALA A 152 12.70 74.90 -34.19
CA ALA A 152 12.02 75.04 -35.48
C ALA A 152 12.21 73.79 -36.38
N ALA A 153 13.38 73.14 -36.31
CA ALA A 153 13.64 71.88 -36.99
C ALA A 153 12.80 70.73 -36.39
N SER A 154 12.69 70.65 -35.07
CA SER A 154 11.88 69.64 -34.38
C SER A 154 10.39 69.76 -34.67
N ASP A 155 9.86 71.00 -34.74
CA ASP A 155 8.47 71.29 -35.08
C ASP A 155 8.14 70.96 -36.55
N ALA A 156 9.12 71.12 -37.46
CA ALA A 156 8.98 70.73 -38.85
C ALA A 156 8.97 69.20 -39.01
N VAL A 157 9.89 68.50 -38.34
CA VAL A 157 9.93 67.03 -38.34
C VAL A 157 8.65 66.44 -37.74
N ARG A 158 8.16 66.98 -36.61
CA ARG A 158 6.89 66.54 -36.00
C ARG A 158 5.71 66.69 -36.95
N ARG A 159 5.61 67.82 -37.67
CA ARG A 159 4.54 68.05 -38.65
C ARG A 159 4.60 67.07 -39.82
N THR A 160 5.79 66.73 -40.32
CA THR A 160 5.92 65.77 -41.42
C THR A 160 5.64 64.33 -41.00
N THR A 161 6.02 63.95 -39.77
CA THR A 161 5.76 62.60 -39.23
C THR A 161 4.30 62.40 -38.79
N ALA A 162 3.54 63.46 -38.51
CA ALA A 162 2.13 63.38 -38.12
C ALA A 162 1.15 63.27 -39.31
N HIS A 163 1.63 63.48 -40.54
CA HIS A 163 0.81 63.50 -41.78
C HIS A 163 1.17 62.37 -42.77
N GLY A 164 2.08 61.44 -42.41
CA GLY A 164 2.37 60.22 -43.15
C GLY A 164 1.82 59.00 -42.43
#